data_AF-A0AAD7MA95-F1
#
_entry.id   AF-A0AAD7MA95-F1
#
_cell.length_a   1.000
_cell.length_b   1.000
_cell.length_c   1.000
_cell.angle_alpha   90.00
_cell.angle_beta   90.00
_cell.angle_gamma   90.00
#
_symmetry.space_group_name_H-M   'P 1'
#
loop_
_entity.id
_entity.type
_entity.pdbx_description
1 polymer ?
#
loop_
_entity_poly.entity_id
_entity_poly.type
_entity_poly.pdbx_seq_one_letter_code
_entity_poly.pdbx_strand_id
1 'polypeptide(L)'
;MARTRWYEEEVRLLQEEMRRTIAFGRTEAAEWDRLAEDKWEGSSAEVTEGRRAHAVEHADTERAWCKALEKVWAGILQKAVAYLAGDISMVAGTVTVELEGADELDPELEEARLEREEDNEDEGGLPAELQ
;
A
#
# COMPACT_ATOMS: atom_id res chain seq x y z
N MET A 1 -12.58 2.40 33.77
CA MET A 1 -12.97 3.51 32.87
C MET A 1 -11.81 4.07 32.04
N ALA A 2 -10.62 4.35 32.61
CA ALA A 2 -9.49 4.88 31.83
C ALA A 2 -9.02 3.97 30.68
N ARG A 3 -8.99 2.64 30.90
CA ARG A 3 -8.58 1.65 29.88
C ARG A 3 -9.51 1.61 28.66
N THR A 4 -10.82 1.74 28.88
CA THR A 4 -11.83 1.74 27.81
C THR A 4 -11.67 2.97 26.91
N ARG A 5 -11.50 4.16 27.50
CA ARG A 5 -11.29 5.40 26.74
C ARG A 5 -10.02 5.39 25.90
N TRP A 6 -8.94 4.82 26.44
CA TRP A 6 -7.70 4.67 25.68
C TRP A 6 -7.90 3.74 24.46
N TYR A 7 -8.60 2.62 24.65
CA TYR A 7 -8.91 1.68 23.58
C TYR A 7 -9.82 2.30 22.50
N GLU A 8 -10.80 3.11 22.90
CA GLU A 8 -11.67 3.85 21.97
C GLU A 8 -10.85 4.84 21.10
N GLU A 9 -9.90 5.57 21.68
CA GLU A 9 -9.03 6.48 20.94
C GLU A 9 -8.11 5.70 19.99
N GLU A 10 -7.52 4.59 20.42
CA GLU A 10 -6.67 3.72 19.59
C GLU A 10 -7.43 3.21 18.36
N VAL A 11 -8.66 2.71 18.56
CA VAL A 11 -9.53 2.25 17.47
C VAL A 11 -9.86 3.40 16.51
N ARG A 12 -10.10 4.61 17.03
CA ARG A 12 -10.37 5.80 16.21
C ARG A 12 -9.16 6.20 15.36
N LEU A 13 -7.96 6.17 15.94
CA LEU A 13 -6.72 6.48 15.21
C LEU A 13 -6.45 5.44 14.13
N LEU A 14 -6.64 4.15 14.45
CA LEU A 14 -6.46 3.07 13.48
C LEU A 14 -7.48 3.16 12.33
N GLN A 15 -8.72 3.56 12.61
CA GLN A 15 -9.73 3.85 11.57
C GLN A 15 -9.27 4.94 10.61
N GLU A 16 -8.74 6.03 11.14
CA GLU A 16 -8.26 7.13 10.31
C GLU A 16 -7.04 6.72 9.48
N GLU A 17 -6.11 5.95 10.07
CA GLU A 17 -4.93 5.47 9.35
C GLU A 17 -5.30 4.51 8.23
N MET A 18 -6.15 3.51 8.51
CA MET A 18 -6.63 2.59 7.47
C MET A 18 -7.36 3.30 6.34
N ARG A 19 -8.14 4.35 6.65
CA ARG A 19 -8.78 5.20 5.64
C ARG A 19 -7.74 5.90 4.76
N ARG A 20 -6.64 6.40 5.34
CA ARG A 20 -5.54 7.04 4.59
C ARG A 20 -4.78 6.03 3.74
N THR A 21 -4.46 4.86 4.28
CA THR A 21 -3.76 3.79 3.53
C THR A 21 -4.55 3.37 2.30
N ILE A 22 -5.86 3.13 2.44
CA ILE A 22 -6.71 2.77 1.29
C ILE A 22 -6.83 3.93 0.30
N ALA A 23 -6.92 5.18 0.78
CA ALA A 23 -6.95 6.34 -0.10
C ALA A 23 -5.63 6.51 -0.88
N PHE A 24 -4.49 6.21 -0.25
CA PHE A 24 -3.19 6.21 -0.89
C PHE A 24 -3.11 5.17 -2.01
N GLY A 25 -3.43 3.89 -1.74
CA GLY A 25 -3.40 2.86 -2.78
C GLY A 25 -4.36 3.15 -3.96
N ARG A 26 -5.52 3.75 -3.70
CA ARG A 26 -6.41 4.24 -4.78
C ARG A 26 -5.80 5.38 -5.60
N THR A 27 -4.97 6.23 -4.97
CA THR A 27 -4.24 7.29 -5.66
C THR A 27 -3.14 6.70 -6.53
N GLU A 28 -2.36 5.74 -6.01
CA GLU A 28 -1.35 5.02 -6.79
C GLU A 28 -1.96 4.32 -8.00
N ALA A 29 -3.09 3.62 -7.83
CA ALA A 29 -3.81 2.99 -8.94
C ALA A 29 -4.18 4.01 -10.05
N ALA A 30 -4.61 5.22 -9.66
CA ALA A 30 -4.97 6.27 -10.60
C ALA A 30 -3.75 6.89 -11.31
N GLU A 31 -2.59 6.95 -10.64
CA GLU A 31 -1.34 7.36 -11.28
C GLU A 31 -0.86 6.31 -12.28
N TRP A 32 -0.97 5.02 -11.95
CA TRP A 32 -0.69 3.94 -12.90
C TRP A 32 -1.62 3.96 -14.11
N ASP A 33 -2.91 4.24 -13.93
CA ASP A 33 -3.84 4.45 -15.06
C ASP A 33 -3.37 5.60 -15.97
N ARG A 34 -2.94 6.72 -15.39
CA ARG A 34 -2.42 7.85 -16.15
C ARG A 34 -1.17 7.44 -16.95
N LEU A 35 -0.24 6.71 -16.33
CA LEU A 35 0.97 6.21 -17.01
C LEU A 35 0.65 5.24 -18.15
N ALA A 36 -0.42 4.45 -18.03
CA ALA A 36 -0.90 3.57 -19.10
C ALA A 36 -1.48 4.35 -20.30
N GLU A 37 -1.95 5.57 -20.09
CA GLU A 37 -2.48 6.45 -21.14
C GLU A 37 -1.43 7.40 -21.74
N ASP A 38 -0.29 7.56 -21.06
CA ASP A 38 0.77 8.47 -21.49
C ASP A 38 1.38 8.08 -22.85
N LYS A 39 1.70 9.12 -23.62
CA LYS A 39 2.38 8.96 -24.90
C LYS A 39 3.88 8.91 -24.69
N TRP A 40 4.43 7.71 -24.83
CA TRP A 40 5.86 7.45 -24.70
C TRP A 40 6.61 7.81 -25.99
N GLU A 41 6.81 9.12 -26.22
CA GLU A 41 7.52 9.63 -27.38
C GLU A 41 8.95 9.07 -27.47
N GLY A 42 9.40 8.75 -28.69
CA GLY A 42 10.76 8.24 -28.94
C GLY A 42 11.00 6.76 -28.60
N SER A 43 9.99 6.05 -28.08
CA SER A 43 10.07 4.59 -27.82
C SER A 43 9.60 3.77 -29.04
N SER A 44 10.10 2.55 -29.17
CA SER A 44 9.55 1.60 -30.15
C SER A 44 8.12 1.18 -29.73
N ALA A 45 7.30 0.79 -30.71
CA ALA A 45 5.92 0.37 -30.43
C ALA A 45 5.84 -0.79 -29.43
N GLU A 46 6.78 -1.73 -29.49
CA GLU A 46 6.87 -2.86 -28.56
C GLU A 46 7.16 -2.42 -27.12
N VAL A 47 8.09 -1.47 -26.94
CA VAL A 47 8.41 -0.91 -25.61
C VAL A 47 7.23 -0.13 -25.06
N THR A 48 6.54 0.66 -25.89
CA THR A 48 5.34 1.39 -25.48
C THR A 48 4.22 0.44 -25.03
N GLU A 49 4.00 -0.65 -25.76
CA GLU A 49 2.99 -1.65 -25.41
C GLU A 49 3.35 -2.37 -24.10
N GLY A 50 4.61 -2.78 -23.93
CA GLY A 50 5.08 -3.41 -22.69
C GLY A 50 4.90 -2.50 -21.47
N ARG A 51 5.26 -1.21 -21.59
CA ARG A 51 5.04 -0.22 -20.52
C ARG A 51 3.58 -0.03 -20.18
N ARG A 52 2.72 0.00 -21.19
CA ARG A 52 1.27 0.12 -21.00
C ARG A 52 0.71 -1.10 -20.27
N ALA A 53 1.06 -2.29 -20.71
CA ALA A 53 0.62 -3.53 -20.07
C ALA A 53 1.06 -3.58 -18.60
N HIS A 54 2.33 -3.26 -18.32
CA HIS A 54 2.86 -3.18 -16.97
C HIS A 54 2.10 -2.15 -16.11
N ALA A 55 1.88 -0.93 -16.62
CA ALA A 55 1.14 0.09 -15.87
C ALA A 55 -0.30 -0.35 -15.56
N VAL A 56 -0.98 -1.02 -16.49
CA VAL A 56 -2.33 -1.57 -16.25
C VAL A 56 -2.31 -2.65 -15.17
N GLU A 57 -1.34 -3.57 -15.20
CA GLU A 57 -1.19 -4.63 -14.21
C GLU A 57 -0.96 -4.07 -12.80
N HIS A 58 -0.11 -3.05 -12.67
CA HIS A 58 0.08 -2.35 -11.39
C HIS A 58 -1.18 -1.66 -10.91
N ALA A 59 -1.91 -0.97 -11.78
CA ALA A 59 -3.19 -0.35 -11.43
C ALA A 59 -4.20 -1.39 -10.90
N ASP A 60 -4.28 -2.55 -11.53
CA ASP A 60 -5.15 -3.64 -11.09
C ASP A 60 -4.71 -4.27 -9.76
N THR A 61 -3.39 -4.41 -9.57
CA THR A 61 -2.79 -4.92 -8.33
C THR A 61 -3.11 -4.00 -7.15
N GLU A 62 -2.91 -2.69 -7.30
CA GLU A 62 -3.24 -1.70 -6.26
C GLU A 62 -4.74 -1.71 -5.89
N ARG A 63 -5.61 -1.87 -6.89
CA ARG A 63 -7.07 -2.00 -6.64
C ARG A 63 -7.40 -3.29 -5.90
N ALA A 64 -6.78 -4.42 -6.27
CA ALA A 64 -6.99 -5.69 -5.61
C ALA A 64 -6.52 -5.62 -4.14
N TRP A 65 -5.35 -5.04 -3.91
CA TRP A 65 -4.81 -4.79 -2.57
C TRP A 65 -5.75 -3.93 -1.72
N CYS A 66 -6.23 -2.81 -2.26
CA CYS A 66 -7.19 -1.95 -1.56
C CYS A 66 -8.47 -2.70 -1.16
N LYS A 67 -9.02 -3.53 -2.05
CA LYS A 67 -10.20 -4.36 -1.74
C LYS A 67 -9.91 -5.39 -0.65
N ALA A 68 -8.72 -6.00 -0.68
CA ALA A 68 -8.30 -6.94 0.36
C ALA A 68 -8.19 -6.22 1.72
N LEU A 69 -7.56 -5.05 1.77
CA LEU A 69 -7.47 -4.22 2.97
C LEU A 69 -8.85 -3.83 3.51
N GLU A 70 -9.77 -3.40 2.65
CA GLU A 70 -11.15 -3.09 3.05
C GLU A 70 -11.84 -4.28 3.72
N LYS A 71 -11.68 -5.48 3.13
CA LYS A 71 -12.26 -6.72 3.67
C LYS A 71 -11.65 -7.10 5.02
N VAL A 72 -10.33 -7.07 5.14
CA VAL A 72 -9.62 -7.33 6.41
C VAL A 72 -10.07 -6.34 7.47
N TRP A 73 -10.09 -5.06 7.11
CA TRP A 73 -10.41 -3.97 8.01
C TRP A 73 -11.84 -4.04 8.54
N ALA A 74 -12.81 -4.33 7.68
CA ALA A 74 -14.20 -4.55 8.10
C ALA A 74 -14.31 -5.65 9.16
N GLY A 75 -13.56 -6.75 8.99
CA GLY A 75 -13.51 -7.84 9.96
C GLY A 75 -12.86 -7.45 11.30
N ILE A 76 -11.80 -6.64 11.27
CA ILE A 76 -11.15 -6.11 12.48
C ILE A 76 -12.11 -5.16 13.22
N LEU A 77 -12.76 -4.25 12.50
CA LEU A 77 -13.72 -3.31 13.08
C LEU A 77 -14.89 -4.00 13.76
N GLN A 78 -15.45 -5.03 13.12
CA GLN A 78 -16.55 -5.80 13.71
C GLN A 78 -16.15 -6.39 15.06
N LYS A 79 -14.92 -6.90 15.19
CA LYS A 79 -14.40 -7.44 16.46
C LYS A 79 -14.12 -6.35 17.49
N ALA A 80 -13.55 -5.22 17.07
CA ALA A 80 -13.30 -4.09 17.95
C ALA A 80 -14.61 -3.54 18.56
N VAL A 81 -15.66 -3.43 17.75
CA VAL A 81 -17.00 -3.03 18.20
C VAL A 81 -17.60 -4.07 19.16
N ALA A 82 -17.51 -5.36 18.85
CA ALA A 82 -18.00 -6.42 19.74
C ALA A 82 -17.28 -6.42 21.09
N TYR A 83 -15.95 -6.22 21.09
CA TYR A 83 -15.14 -6.11 22.30
C TYR A 83 -15.56 -4.90 23.16
N LEU A 84 -15.77 -3.74 22.55
CA LEU A 84 -16.24 -2.53 23.24
C LEU A 84 -17.66 -2.69 23.80
N ALA A 85 -18.51 -3.48 23.13
CA ALA A 85 -19.85 -3.81 23.61
C ALA A 85 -19.87 -4.86 24.74
N GLY A 86 -18.73 -5.52 25.03
CA GLY A 86 -18.63 -6.57 26.04
C GLY A 86 -18.97 -7.98 25.53
N ASP A 87 -19.18 -8.15 24.22
CA ASP A 87 -19.48 -9.44 23.58
C ASP A 87 -18.20 -10.22 23.26
N ILE A 88 -17.58 -10.78 24.31
CA ILE A 88 -16.31 -11.53 24.24
C ILE A 88 -16.43 -12.77 23.34
N SER A 89 -17.64 -13.33 23.17
CA SER A 89 -17.90 -14.53 22.35
C SER A 89 -17.58 -14.35 20.85
N MET A 90 -17.53 -13.13 20.32
CA MET A 90 -17.29 -12.88 18.89
C MET A 90 -15.80 -12.63 18.52
N VAL A 91 -14.90 -12.57 19.51
CA VAL A 91 -13.49 -12.18 19.29
C VAL A 91 -12.63 -13.36 18.79
N ALA A 92 -13.10 -14.60 18.90
CA ALA A 92 -12.30 -15.83 18.74
C ALA A 92 -12.04 -16.29 17.28
N GLY A 93 -12.31 -15.46 16.26
CA GLY A 93 -11.96 -15.79 14.87
C GLY A 93 -10.67 -15.10 14.44
N THR A 94 -9.72 -15.80 13.81
CA THR A 94 -8.62 -15.18 13.05
C THR A 94 -9.11 -14.81 11.65
N VAL A 95 -8.81 -13.59 11.16
CA VAL A 95 -9.02 -13.27 9.73
C VAL A 95 -7.75 -13.70 9.00
N THR A 96 -7.82 -14.79 8.25
CA THR A 96 -6.80 -15.16 7.26
C THR A 96 -7.28 -14.69 5.90
N VAL A 97 -6.58 -13.73 5.30
CA VAL A 97 -6.77 -13.42 3.88
C VAL A 97 -5.60 -14.04 3.14
N GLU A 98 -5.90 -15.06 2.35
CA GLU A 98 -5.02 -15.50 1.28
C GLU A 98 -5.05 -14.39 0.23
N LEU A 99 -3.97 -13.62 0.18
CA LEU A 99 -3.72 -12.67 -0.90
C LEU A 99 -3.30 -13.51 -2.11
N GLU A 100 -4.25 -13.86 -2.97
CA GLU A 100 -3.92 -14.39 -4.31
C GLU A 100 -3.05 -13.34 -5.03
N GLY A 101 -1.77 -13.68 -5.27
CA GLY A 101 -0.79 -12.81 -5.92
C GLY A 101 0.34 -12.29 -5.02
N ALA A 102 0.44 -12.70 -3.76
CA ALA A 102 1.58 -12.37 -2.88
C ALA A 102 2.74 -13.38 -2.95
N ASP A 103 2.63 -14.39 -3.81
CA ASP A 103 3.71 -15.34 -4.09
C ASP A 103 4.46 -14.85 -5.33
N GLU A 104 5.77 -14.65 -5.20
CA GLU A 104 6.71 -14.10 -6.18
C GLU A 104 6.72 -12.57 -6.30
N LEU A 105 7.29 -11.91 -5.29
CA LEU A 105 8.14 -10.75 -5.59
C LEU A 105 9.24 -11.26 -6.53
N ASP A 106 9.25 -10.80 -7.77
CA ASP A 106 10.33 -11.06 -8.71
C ASP A 106 11.66 -10.64 -8.05
N PRO A 107 12.60 -11.58 -7.81
CA PRO A 107 13.86 -11.27 -7.15
C PRO A 107 14.66 -10.17 -7.88
N GLU A 108 14.45 -9.99 -9.19
CA GLU A 108 15.08 -8.88 -9.95
C GLU A 108 14.52 -7.50 -9.56
N LEU A 109 13.25 -7.41 -9.14
CA LEU A 109 12.62 -6.17 -8.68
C LEU A 109 13.03 -5.77 -7.26
N GLU A 110 13.35 -6.76 -6.41
CA GLU A 110 13.88 -6.51 -5.06
C GLU A 110 15.33 -6.01 -5.11
N GLU A 111 16.15 -6.56 -6.02
CA GLU A 111 17.52 -6.11 -6.29
C GLU A 111 17.54 -4.66 -6.82
N ALA A 112 16.65 -4.32 -7.77
CA ALA A 112 16.55 -2.95 -8.30
C ALA A 112 16.08 -1.92 -7.25
N ARG A 113 15.32 -2.34 -6.23
CA ARG A 113 14.90 -1.47 -5.12
C ARG A 113 16.04 -1.21 -4.13
N LEU A 114 16.89 -2.22 -3.89
CA LEU A 114 18.08 -2.09 -3.06
C LEU A 114 19.15 -1.20 -3.72
N GLU A 115 19.36 -1.32 -5.04
CA GLU A 115 20.29 -0.46 -5.79
C GLU A 115 19.88 1.03 -5.76
N ARG A 116 18.57 1.33 -5.70
CA ARG A 116 18.06 2.70 -5.64
C ARG A 116 18.21 3.35 -4.26
N GLU A 117 18.39 2.57 -3.20
CA GLU A 117 18.64 3.09 -1.85
C GLU A 117 20.13 3.36 -1.60
N GLU A 118 21.06 2.67 -2.29
CA GLU A 118 22.51 2.94 -2.17
C GLU A 118 22.96 4.24 -2.88
N ASP A 119 22.27 4.67 -3.95
CA ASP A 119 22.64 5.89 -4.68
C ASP A 119 22.22 7.21 -3.98
N ASN A 120 21.45 7.14 -2.89
CA ASN A 120 21.02 8.34 -2.14
C ASN A 120 21.86 8.64 -0.89
N GLU A 121 22.91 7.86 -0.60
CA GLU A 121 23.80 8.14 0.54
C GLU A 121 25.02 9.02 0.21
N ASP A 122 25.28 9.38 -1.05
CA ASP A 122 26.55 10.05 -1.45
C ASP A 122 26.44 11.44 -2.14
N GLU A 123 25.34 12.18 -1.93
CA GLU A 123 25.30 13.64 -2.21
C GLU A 123 25.18 14.47 -0.92
N GLY A 124 25.94 14.10 0.11
CA GLY A 124 26.22 14.89 1.32
C GLY A 124 27.50 15.73 1.23
N GLY A 125 28.03 15.99 0.04
CA GLY A 125 29.23 16.80 -0.17
C GLY A 125 28.94 18.30 -0.11
N LEU A 126 28.99 18.89 1.09
CA LEU A 126 29.07 20.34 1.25
C LEU A 126 30.26 20.88 0.42
N PRO A 127 30.07 21.84 -0.52
CA PRO A 127 31.19 22.49 -1.16
C PRO A 127 31.92 23.36 -0.14
N ALA A 128 33.06 22.85 0.33
CA ALA A 128 34.06 23.63 1.05
C ALA A 128 34.82 24.48 0.03
N GLU A 129 34.28 25.65 -0.32
CA GLU A 129 35.04 26.82 -0.79
C GLU A 129 34.07 27.94 -1.19
N LEU A 130 33.84 28.90 -0.29
CA LEU A 130 33.83 30.32 -0.63
C LEU A 130 34.24 31.10 0.63
N GLN A 131 35.47 31.62 0.55
CA GLN A 131 36.05 32.64 1.43
C GLN A 131 35.21 33.92 1.47
#